data_AF-A0A430LRG8-F1
#
_entry.id   AF-A0A430LRG8-F1
#
_cell.length_a   1.000
_cell.length_b   1.000
_cell.length_c   1.000
_cell.angle_alpha   90.00
_cell.angle_beta   90.00
_cell.angle_gamma   90.00
#
_symmetry.space_group_name_H-M   'P 1'
#
loop_
_entity.id
_entity.type
_entity.pdbx_description
1 polymer ?
#
loop_
_entity_poly.entity_id
_entity_poly.type
_entity_poly.pdbx_seq_one_letter_code
_entity_poly.pdbx_strand_id
1 'polypeptide(L)'
;MRPLSWIATLSLAVASCGVVADYASKPTILIVSGAAHTPKHFQPLMNLFEYSGYAVHNPRLPSNALLPPAESHYRDIDVVRGIAKQLIHEGKRIIVLMHSYGGVVGTNGLAGLGLEERARKGLDGGIEWLAYMTATVPTKGEKLNDGPTVDGAPQPVVNLTIVDNRVSLVLNPEESFYHDLSPEALKMAIAELTGFSVHPATVTVQNEAWRHSKVAYLRCDQDRAIYWKAQQAMIDRIVKEGVDVEVTSQGVGFESDLETFAENFINGLQREQPRVTPFIFKEDELVRHAGEPANSGTWSETSSNIVTRGAAVRCFEEDTKADGGQSDILFCWQLRPS
;
A
#
# COMPACT_ATOMS: atom_id res chain seq x y z
N MET A 1 0.81 -11.77 61.72
CA MET A 1 0.44 -11.13 60.43
C MET A 1 -0.77 -11.86 59.87
N ARG A 2 -1.75 -11.15 59.30
CA ARG A 2 -2.87 -11.65 58.48
C ARG A 2 -2.62 -11.23 57.01
N PRO A 3 -3.39 -11.61 55.96
CA PRO A 3 -4.58 -12.49 55.90
C PRO A 3 -4.51 -13.58 54.79
N LEU A 4 -5.69 -14.12 54.41
CA LEU A 4 -5.97 -15.22 53.48
C LEU A 4 -6.06 -14.83 51.98
N SER A 5 -5.87 -15.83 51.12
CA SER A 5 -6.71 -16.17 49.94
C SER A 5 -6.66 -17.71 49.75
N TRP A 6 -7.59 -18.50 49.17
CA TRP A 6 -8.90 -18.34 48.48
C TRP A 6 -8.91 -18.06 46.95
N ILE A 7 -9.83 -18.79 46.27
CA ILE A 7 -10.21 -18.75 44.82
C ILE A 7 -9.13 -19.29 43.85
N ALA A 8 -9.42 -20.05 42.78
CA ALA A 8 -10.46 -21.06 42.51
C ALA A 8 -10.06 -21.86 41.24
N THR A 9 -10.64 -23.05 41.11
CA THR A 9 -10.72 -23.97 39.95
C THR A 9 -10.32 -23.43 38.56
N LEU A 10 -9.31 -24.05 37.93
CA LEU A 10 -9.20 -24.05 36.46
C LEU A 10 -10.26 -24.99 35.88
N SER A 11 -11.20 -24.45 35.11
CA SER A 11 -12.07 -25.24 34.23
C SER A 11 -11.70 -24.98 32.77
N LEU A 12 -11.50 -26.04 32.00
CA LEU A 12 -11.44 -25.94 30.54
C LEU A 12 -12.77 -25.45 30.00
N ALA A 13 -12.72 -24.51 29.06
CA ALA A 13 -13.78 -24.31 28.08
C ALA A 13 -13.14 -24.17 26.70
N VAL A 14 -13.14 -25.26 25.92
CA VAL A 14 -12.84 -25.19 24.49
C VAL A 14 -14.08 -24.65 23.80
N ALA A 15 -13.97 -23.46 23.22
CA ALA A 15 -14.99 -22.91 22.33
C ALA A 15 -14.39 -22.80 20.91
N SER A 16 -14.51 -23.87 20.13
CA SER A 16 -14.30 -23.76 18.68
C SER A 16 -15.53 -23.10 18.07
N CYS A 17 -15.43 -21.84 17.68
CA CYS A 17 -16.47 -21.19 16.89
C CYS A 17 -15.86 -20.10 15.99
N GLY A 18 -16.12 -20.20 14.68
CA GLY A 18 -15.90 -19.14 13.70
C GLY A 18 -14.46 -18.79 13.37
N VAL A 19 -14.04 -19.06 12.13
CA VAL A 19 -13.06 -18.21 11.47
C VAL A 19 -13.74 -16.86 11.23
N VAL A 20 -13.64 -15.96 12.21
CA VAL A 20 -13.87 -14.53 12.01
C VAL A 20 -12.48 -13.93 11.97
N ALA A 21 -11.94 -13.76 10.76
CA ALA A 21 -10.69 -13.02 10.57
C ALA A 21 -10.94 -11.59 11.05
N ASP A 22 -10.38 -11.24 12.21
CA ASP A 22 -10.53 -9.92 12.80
C ASP A 22 -9.72 -8.92 11.98
N TYR A 23 -10.38 -8.25 11.03
CA TYR A 23 -9.79 -7.28 10.10
C TYR A 23 -9.33 -5.96 10.78
N ALA A 24 -9.10 -6.00 12.09
CA ALA A 24 -8.72 -4.87 12.96
C ALA A 24 -7.22 -4.51 12.96
N SER A 25 -6.35 -5.32 12.33
CA SER A 25 -4.93 -5.00 12.20
C SER A 25 -4.62 -4.16 10.94
N LYS A 26 -3.72 -3.17 11.09
CA LYS A 26 -3.22 -2.38 9.96
C LYS A 26 -2.46 -3.28 8.96
N PRO A 27 -2.54 -3.00 7.64
CA PRO A 27 -1.76 -3.76 6.67
C PRO A 27 -0.26 -3.55 6.89
N THR A 28 0.54 -4.52 6.43
CA THR A 28 1.99 -4.43 6.42
C THR A 28 2.46 -3.68 5.18
N ILE A 29 3.39 -2.74 5.33
CA ILE A 29 3.98 -2.00 4.21
C ILE A 29 5.24 -2.72 3.73
N LEU A 30 5.29 -3.07 2.44
CA LEU A 30 6.47 -3.62 1.78
C LEU A 30 7.02 -2.58 0.79
N ILE A 31 8.09 -1.91 1.16
CA ILE A 31 8.76 -0.92 0.31
C ILE A 31 9.70 -1.64 -0.67
N VAL A 32 9.57 -1.32 -1.96
CA VAL A 32 10.43 -1.81 -3.04
C VAL A 32 11.20 -0.61 -3.61
N SER A 33 12.50 -0.56 -3.30
CA SER A 33 13.37 0.58 -3.60
C SER A 33 13.64 0.77 -5.09
N GLY A 34 13.93 2.02 -5.49
CA GLY A 34 14.37 2.37 -6.83
C GLY A 34 15.80 1.89 -7.16
N ALA A 35 16.23 2.12 -8.40
CA ALA A 35 17.57 1.80 -8.86
C ALA A 35 18.63 2.54 -8.02
N ALA A 36 19.77 1.90 -7.75
CA ALA A 36 20.89 2.44 -6.95
C ALA A 36 20.57 2.79 -5.46
N HIS A 37 19.31 2.71 -5.02
CA HIS A 37 18.91 3.05 -3.64
C HIS A 37 19.04 1.85 -2.69
N THR A 38 19.24 2.12 -1.41
CA THR A 38 19.29 1.13 -0.32
C THR A 38 18.21 1.41 0.72
N PRO A 39 17.89 0.47 1.63
CA PRO A 39 16.83 0.69 2.61
C PRO A 39 17.01 1.91 3.54
N LYS A 40 18.25 2.36 3.74
CA LYS A 40 18.53 3.57 4.54
C LYS A 40 17.96 4.86 3.92
N HIS A 41 17.84 4.95 2.59
CA HIS A 41 17.21 6.10 1.93
C HIS A 41 15.74 6.24 2.37
N PHE A 42 15.08 5.11 2.61
CA PHE A 42 13.69 5.05 3.05
C PHE A 42 13.56 5.10 4.58
N GLN A 43 14.64 5.19 5.35
CA GLN A 43 14.56 5.14 6.82
C GLN A 43 13.67 6.23 7.43
N PRO A 44 13.69 7.50 6.98
CA PRO A 44 12.76 8.51 7.52
C PRO A 44 11.30 8.12 7.28
N LEU A 45 10.98 7.62 6.08
CA LEU A 45 9.65 7.14 5.72
C LEU A 45 9.23 5.90 6.51
N MET A 46 10.14 4.93 6.70
CA MET A 46 9.88 3.75 7.53
C MET A 46 9.58 4.16 8.99
N ASN A 47 10.36 5.08 9.56
CA ASN A 47 10.12 5.60 10.91
C ASN A 47 8.72 6.23 11.05
N LEU A 48 8.25 6.98 10.04
CA LEU A 48 6.92 7.61 10.05
C LEU A 48 5.78 6.59 9.98
N PHE A 49 5.93 5.55 9.16
CA PHE A 49 4.99 4.44 9.10
C PHE A 49 4.97 3.60 10.39
N GLU A 50 6.14 3.31 10.97
CA GLU A 50 6.28 2.57 12.24
C GLU A 50 5.72 3.38 13.42
N TYR A 51 6.00 4.68 13.49
CA TYR A 51 5.39 5.60 14.46
C TYR A 51 3.86 5.65 14.31
N SER A 52 3.37 5.56 13.07
CA SER A 52 1.95 5.44 12.75
C SER A 52 1.37 4.04 13.00
N GLY A 53 2.16 3.09 13.55
CA GLY A 53 1.71 1.74 13.91
C GLY A 53 1.56 0.76 12.76
N TYR A 54 2.20 1.00 11.61
CA TYR A 54 2.33 0.02 10.53
C TYR A 54 3.58 -0.83 10.74
N ALA A 55 3.51 -2.13 10.45
CA ALA A 55 4.71 -2.95 10.27
C ALA A 55 5.31 -2.66 8.89
N VAL A 56 6.64 -2.49 8.80
CA VAL A 56 7.32 -2.09 7.56
C VAL A 56 8.45 -3.04 7.23
N HIS A 57 8.57 -3.39 5.94
CA HIS A 57 9.69 -4.16 5.39
C HIS A 57 10.25 -3.41 4.19
N ASN A 58 11.56 -3.20 4.14
CA ASN A 58 12.24 -2.73 2.95
C ASN A 58 13.49 -3.60 2.67
N PRO A 59 13.36 -4.68 1.87
CA PRO A 59 14.51 -5.51 1.53
C PRO A 59 15.52 -4.75 0.68
N ARG A 60 16.81 -5.03 0.89
CA ARG A 60 17.85 -4.61 -0.06
C ARG A 60 17.71 -5.42 -1.35
N LEU A 61 17.44 -4.76 -2.47
CA LEU A 61 17.40 -5.40 -3.78
C LEU A 61 18.81 -5.82 -4.22
N PRO A 62 19.02 -7.10 -4.62
CA PRO A 62 20.27 -7.58 -5.19
C PRO A 62 20.85 -6.75 -6.36
N SER A 63 20.01 -6.07 -7.17
CA SER A 63 20.47 -5.14 -8.22
C SER A 63 21.22 -3.92 -7.68
N ASN A 64 20.98 -3.53 -6.43
CA ASN A 64 21.47 -2.29 -5.83
C ASN A 64 22.76 -2.58 -5.04
N ALA A 65 23.84 -2.78 -5.80
CA ALA A 65 25.17 -3.10 -5.32
C ALA A 65 26.24 -2.64 -6.32
N LEU A 66 27.45 -2.36 -5.81
CA LEU A 66 28.64 -2.12 -6.64
C LEU A 66 29.10 -3.38 -7.40
N LEU A 67 28.75 -4.57 -6.90
CA LEU A 67 29.02 -5.87 -7.53
C LEU A 67 27.73 -6.69 -7.58
N PRO A 68 26.78 -6.36 -8.47
CA PRO A 68 25.48 -7.02 -8.51
C PRO A 68 25.62 -8.47 -9.01
N PRO A 69 24.85 -9.43 -8.47
CA PRO A 69 24.89 -10.82 -8.89
C PRO A 69 24.39 -10.98 -10.33
N ALA A 70 24.64 -12.16 -10.92
CA ALA A 70 24.10 -12.46 -12.24
C ALA A 70 22.58 -12.55 -12.16
N GLU A 71 21.90 -12.15 -13.23
CA GLU A 71 20.44 -12.21 -13.33
C GLU A 71 19.70 -11.43 -12.23
N SER A 72 20.29 -10.31 -11.76
CA SER A 72 19.86 -9.63 -10.53
C SER A 72 18.37 -9.26 -10.52
N HIS A 73 17.79 -8.89 -11.67
CA HIS A 73 16.37 -8.56 -11.79
C HIS A 73 15.44 -9.69 -11.30
N TYR A 74 15.74 -10.94 -11.67
CA TYR A 74 14.95 -12.08 -11.21
C TYR A 74 15.18 -12.33 -9.71
N ARG A 75 16.37 -12.05 -9.19
CA ARG A 75 16.65 -12.11 -7.74
C ARG A 75 15.95 -11.01 -6.95
N ASP A 76 15.78 -9.82 -7.51
CA ASP A 76 14.97 -8.74 -6.92
C ASP A 76 13.51 -9.20 -6.80
N ILE A 77 12.97 -9.80 -7.86
CA ILE A 77 11.64 -10.42 -7.88
C ILE A 77 11.53 -11.52 -6.83
N ASP A 78 12.49 -12.44 -6.75
CA ASP A 78 12.46 -13.55 -5.78
C ASP A 78 12.47 -13.05 -4.33
N VAL A 79 13.28 -12.04 -4.01
CA VAL A 79 13.33 -11.42 -2.68
C VAL A 79 11.98 -10.76 -2.33
N VAL A 80 11.45 -9.91 -3.21
CA VAL A 80 10.20 -9.18 -2.95
C VAL A 80 9.00 -10.13 -2.92
N ARG A 81 8.90 -11.07 -3.87
CA ARG A 81 7.83 -12.09 -3.92
C ARG A 81 7.94 -13.07 -2.75
N GLY A 82 9.15 -13.39 -2.30
CA GLY A 82 9.40 -14.24 -1.14
C GLY A 82 8.85 -13.63 0.15
N ILE A 83 9.20 -12.37 0.43
CA ILE A 83 8.70 -11.63 1.59
C ILE A 83 7.18 -11.44 1.52
N ALA A 84 6.65 -11.06 0.35
CA ALA A 84 5.20 -10.95 0.16
C ALA A 84 4.47 -12.28 0.44
N LYS A 85 5.00 -13.41 -0.05
CA LYS A 85 4.44 -14.74 0.23
C LYS A 85 4.51 -15.13 1.72
N GLN A 86 5.60 -14.79 2.42
CA GLN A 86 5.72 -15.04 3.85
C GLN A 86 4.64 -14.27 4.63
N LEU A 87 4.53 -12.95 4.41
CA LEU A 87 3.52 -12.11 5.03
C LEU A 87 2.09 -12.58 4.71
N ILE A 88 1.83 -13.02 3.47
CA ILE A 88 0.54 -13.62 3.09
C ILE A 88 0.27 -14.92 3.85
N HIS A 89 1.27 -15.78 4.06
CA HIS A 89 1.14 -17.01 4.85
C HIS A 89 0.88 -16.70 6.34
N GLU A 90 1.36 -15.56 6.84
CA GLU A 90 1.02 -15.02 8.17
C GLU A 90 -0.35 -14.31 8.21
N GLY A 91 -1.17 -14.45 7.16
CA GLY A 91 -2.52 -13.89 7.05
C GLY A 91 -2.56 -12.37 6.81
N LYS A 92 -1.43 -11.73 6.49
CA LYS A 92 -1.35 -10.27 6.41
C LYS A 92 -2.00 -9.72 5.13
N ARG A 93 -2.66 -8.56 5.29
CA ARG A 93 -2.91 -7.59 4.22
C ARG A 93 -1.62 -6.82 3.97
N ILE A 94 -1.26 -6.61 2.71
CA ILE A 94 0.00 -5.95 2.31
C ILE A 94 -0.29 -4.77 1.41
N ILE A 95 0.38 -3.65 1.68
CA ILE A 95 0.50 -2.52 0.77
C ILE A 95 1.93 -2.49 0.26
N VAL A 96 2.11 -2.60 -1.05
CA VAL A 96 3.44 -2.63 -1.67
C VAL A 96 3.74 -1.25 -2.24
N LEU A 97 4.65 -0.53 -1.60
CA LEU A 97 5.07 0.81 -2.00
C LEU A 97 6.31 0.71 -2.89
N MET A 98 6.18 1.06 -4.16
CA MET A 98 7.19 0.84 -5.19
C MET A 98 7.76 2.19 -5.66
N HIS A 99 9.06 2.43 -5.46
CA HIS A 99 9.74 3.63 -5.94
C HIS A 99 10.45 3.37 -7.28
N SER A 100 10.26 4.22 -8.30
CA SER A 100 11.05 4.20 -9.55
C SER A 100 11.12 2.80 -10.21
N TYR A 101 12.31 2.18 -10.26
CA TYR A 101 12.56 0.78 -10.70
C TYR A 101 11.76 -0.28 -9.92
N GLY A 102 11.46 -0.03 -8.64
CA GLY A 102 10.66 -0.93 -7.82
C GLY A 102 9.29 -1.23 -8.42
N GLY A 103 8.77 -0.33 -9.27
CA GLY A 103 7.57 -0.57 -10.08
C GLY A 103 7.73 -1.76 -11.02
N VAL A 104 8.86 -1.89 -11.73
CA VAL A 104 9.17 -3.06 -12.58
C VAL A 104 9.21 -4.35 -11.75
N VAL A 105 9.91 -4.32 -10.60
CA VAL A 105 10.07 -5.49 -9.72
C VAL A 105 8.72 -5.95 -9.18
N GLY A 106 7.90 -5.03 -8.66
CA GLY A 106 6.59 -5.36 -8.11
C GLY A 106 5.58 -5.77 -9.18
N THR A 107 5.47 -5.02 -10.28
CA THR A 107 4.56 -5.32 -11.40
C THR A 107 4.81 -6.73 -11.95
N ASN A 108 6.08 -7.06 -12.22
CA ASN A 108 6.47 -8.34 -12.79
C ASN A 108 6.44 -9.48 -11.75
N GLY A 109 6.80 -9.17 -10.50
CA GLY A 109 7.03 -10.15 -9.44
C GLY A 109 5.81 -10.49 -8.57
N LEU A 110 4.73 -9.71 -8.58
CA LEU A 110 3.66 -9.81 -7.57
C LEU A 110 2.30 -10.27 -8.11
N ALA A 111 2.17 -10.54 -9.41
CA ALA A 111 0.97 -11.14 -9.98
C ALA A 111 0.60 -12.47 -9.29
N GLY A 112 -0.71 -12.75 -9.18
CA GLY A 112 -1.24 -13.93 -8.48
C GLY A 112 -1.32 -13.80 -6.94
N LEU A 113 -0.95 -12.64 -6.37
CA LEU A 113 -0.91 -12.41 -4.92
C LEU A 113 -1.93 -11.36 -4.43
N GLY A 114 -2.79 -10.83 -5.31
CA GLY A 114 -3.79 -9.81 -4.96
C GLY A 114 -4.81 -10.32 -3.95
N LEU A 115 -5.19 -9.48 -2.98
CA LEU A 115 -6.10 -9.83 -1.88
C LEU A 115 -7.45 -10.34 -2.38
N GLU A 116 -8.09 -9.60 -3.31
CA GLU A 116 -9.37 -9.98 -3.90
C GLU A 116 -9.27 -11.18 -4.87
N GLU A 117 -8.11 -11.36 -5.50
CA GLU A 117 -7.82 -12.54 -6.34
C GLU A 117 -7.68 -13.82 -5.50
N ARG A 118 -7.14 -13.69 -4.28
CA ARG A 118 -6.97 -14.77 -3.31
C ARG A 118 -8.25 -15.07 -2.54
N ALA A 119 -8.99 -14.05 -2.10
CA ALA A 119 -10.27 -14.21 -1.42
C ALA A 119 -11.29 -14.98 -2.27
N ARG A 120 -11.34 -14.73 -3.59
CA ARG A 120 -12.15 -15.51 -4.55
C ARG A 120 -11.80 -17.01 -4.63
N LYS A 121 -10.63 -17.41 -4.12
CA LYS A 121 -10.15 -18.80 -4.05
C LYS A 121 -10.25 -19.37 -2.63
N GLY A 122 -10.87 -18.65 -1.68
CA GLY A 122 -10.94 -19.03 -0.27
C GLY A 122 -9.58 -18.98 0.45
N LEU A 123 -8.69 -18.08 0.03
CA LEU A 123 -7.35 -17.94 0.60
C LEU A 123 -7.19 -16.60 1.33
N ASP A 124 -6.72 -16.66 2.58
CA ASP A 124 -6.46 -15.49 3.42
C ASP A 124 -5.18 -14.74 3.01
N GLY A 125 -5.10 -13.47 3.44
CA GLY A 125 -3.96 -12.58 3.19
C GLY A 125 -3.80 -12.21 1.70
N GLY A 126 -3.07 -11.13 1.44
CA GLY A 126 -2.82 -10.70 0.06
C GLY A 126 -2.35 -9.26 -0.08
N ILE A 127 -1.96 -8.93 -1.30
CA ILE A 127 -1.64 -7.57 -1.72
C ILE A 127 -2.95 -6.83 -1.96
N GLU A 128 -3.26 -5.93 -1.06
CA GLU A 128 -4.42 -5.05 -1.15
C GLU A 128 -4.15 -3.94 -2.16
N TRP A 129 -3.00 -3.28 -2.02
CA TRP A 129 -2.59 -2.13 -2.81
C TRP A 129 -1.21 -2.32 -3.44
N LEU A 130 -1.14 -1.96 -4.71
CA LEU A 130 0.09 -1.63 -5.44
C LEU A 130 0.19 -0.11 -5.50
N ALA A 131 0.99 0.46 -4.63
CA ALA A 131 1.25 1.89 -4.57
C ALA A 131 2.50 2.22 -5.37
N TYR A 132 2.33 2.82 -6.53
CA TYR A 132 3.41 3.35 -7.36
C TYR A 132 3.77 4.74 -6.86
N MET A 133 5.04 4.99 -6.63
CA MET A 133 5.56 6.26 -6.13
C MET A 133 6.67 6.71 -7.07
N THR A 134 6.38 7.73 -7.87
CA THR A 134 7.28 8.20 -8.95
C THR A 134 7.88 7.03 -9.74
N ALA A 135 7.04 6.04 -10.05
CA ALA A 135 7.45 4.71 -10.46
C ALA A 135 7.07 4.37 -11.88
N THR A 136 7.85 3.47 -12.44
CA THR A 136 7.53 2.79 -13.70
C THR A 136 6.29 1.91 -13.53
N VAL A 137 5.35 1.98 -14.47
CA VAL A 137 4.16 1.11 -14.52
C VAL A 137 4.20 0.31 -15.83
N PRO A 138 5.10 -0.69 -15.95
CA PRO A 138 5.32 -1.37 -17.21
C PRO A 138 4.14 -2.26 -17.60
N THR A 139 3.93 -2.41 -18.90
CA THR A 139 3.10 -3.46 -19.48
C THR A 139 3.96 -4.67 -19.86
N LYS A 140 3.30 -5.79 -20.18
CA LYS A 140 3.98 -7.01 -20.59
C LYS A 140 4.76 -6.79 -21.90
N GLY A 141 6.04 -7.13 -21.88
CA GLY A 141 6.97 -6.97 -22.99
C GLY A 141 7.91 -5.77 -22.86
N GLU A 142 7.64 -4.83 -21.95
CA GLU A 142 8.49 -3.66 -21.72
C GLU A 142 9.69 -3.97 -20.82
N LYS A 143 10.80 -3.24 -21.04
CA LYS A 143 11.99 -3.20 -20.19
C LYS A 143 11.99 -1.91 -19.35
N LEU A 144 12.88 -1.83 -18.35
CA LEU A 144 13.03 -0.63 -17.50
C LEU A 144 13.24 0.69 -18.31
N ASN A 145 13.89 0.61 -19.47
CA ASN A 145 14.21 1.76 -20.31
C ASN A 145 13.24 2.00 -21.47
N ASP A 146 12.19 1.19 -21.65
CA ASP A 146 11.17 1.37 -22.71
C ASP A 146 10.12 2.42 -22.32
N GLY A 147 10.55 3.53 -21.71
CA GLY A 147 9.68 4.58 -21.16
C GLY A 147 8.85 5.32 -22.22
N PRO A 148 7.76 6.01 -21.81
CA PRO A 148 6.83 6.62 -22.74
C PRO A 148 7.45 7.80 -23.53
N THR A 149 6.96 7.96 -24.75
CA THR A 149 7.16 9.17 -25.56
C THR A 149 6.18 10.25 -25.12
N VAL A 150 6.69 11.42 -24.73
CA VAL A 150 5.94 12.58 -24.25
C VAL A 150 6.36 13.83 -25.04
N ASP A 151 5.42 14.72 -25.35
CA ASP A 151 5.65 15.92 -26.17
C ASP A 151 6.35 15.66 -27.53
N GLY A 152 6.25 14.43 -28.06
CA GLY A 152 6.88 14.03 -29.33
C GLY A 152 8.32 13.50 -29.22
N ALA A 153 8.88 13.37 -28.01
CA ALA A 153 10.20 12.78 -27.77
C ALA A 153 10.15 11.70 -26.67
N PRO A 154 11.07 10.73 -26.63
CA PRO A 154 11.24 9.88 -25.45
C PRO A 154 11.48 10.72 -24.20
N GLN A 155 10.97 10.30 -23.04
CA GLN A 155 11.36 10.93 -21.77
C GLN A 155 12.90 10.95 -21.63
N PRO A 156 13.51 12.05 -21.14
CA PRO A 156 14.95 12.07 -20.87
C PRO A 156 15.34 10.98 -19.88
N VAL A 157 16.46 10.32 -20.16
CA VAL A 157 17.00 9.26 -19.30
C VAL A 157 17.89 9.87 -18.23
N VAL A 158 17.87 9.28 -17.03
CA VAL A 158 18.86 9.56 -15.97
C VAL A 158 20.26 9.32 -16.53
N ASN A 159 21.21 10.22 -16.24
CA ASN A 159 22.57 10.12 -16.78
C ASN A 159 23.35 9.03 -16.05
N LEU A 160 23.69 7.96 -16.77
CA LEU A 160 24.34 6.76 -16.24
C LEU A 160 25.66 6.50 -16.96
N THR A 161 26.68 6.07 -16.22
CA THR A 161 27.90 5.47 -16.78
C THR A 161 27.98 3.99 -16.45
N ILE A 162 28.36 3.15 -17.41
CA ILE A 162 28.59 1.72 -17.20
C ILE A 162 30.07 1.55 -16.83
N VAL A 163 30.35 1.13 -15.60
CA VAL A 163 31.74 1.02 -15.07
C VAL A 163 32.30 -0.41 -15.15
N ASP A 164 31.43 -1.40 -15.31
CA ASP A 164 31.71 -2.78 -15.71
C ASP A 164 30.46 -3.30 -16.45
N ASN A 165 30.59 -4.38 -17.24
CA ASN A 165 29.54 -5.02 -18.05
C ASN A 165 28.26 -5.43 -17.28
N ARG A 166 28.20 -5.18 -15.98
CA ARG A 166 27.18 -5.62 -15.05
C ARG A 166 26.61 -4.51 -14.17
N VAL A 167 27.27 -3.36 -14.07
CA VAL A 167 26.93 -2.27 -13.14
C VAL A 167 27.10 -0.88 -13.75
N SER A 168 26.10 -0.03 -13.50
CA SER A 168 26.10 1.40 -13.80
C SER A 168 26.12 2.24 -12.53
N LEU A 169 26.69 3.44 -12.64
CA LEU A 169 26.65 4.50 -11.63
C LEU A 169 25.89 5.71 -12.20
N VAL A 170 25.19 6.44 -11.33
CA VAL A 170 24.51 7.69 -11.67
C VAL A 170 25.54 8.83 -11.67
N LEU A 171 25.55 9.65 -12.72
CA LEU A 171 26.56 10.69 -12.91
C LEU A 171 26.21 12.04 -12.26
N ASN A 172 24.92 12.36 -12.15
CA ASN A 172 24.40 13.62 -11.58
C ASN A 172 23.20 13.37 -10.63
N PRO A 173 23.35 12.51 -9.59
CA PRO A 173 22.24 12.20 -8.67
C PRO A 173 21.67 13.45 -7.96
N GLU A 174 22.49 14.47 -7.73
CA GLU A 174 22.08 15.78 -7.21
C GLU A 174 21.11 16.52 -8.14
N GLU A 175 21.20 16.33 -9.46
CA GLU A 175 20.29 16.97 -10.42
C GLU A 175 19.07 16.10 -10.72
N SER A 176 19.25 14.78 -10.85
CA SER A 176 18.18 13.86 -11.25
C SER A 176 17.29 13.39 -10.10
N PHE A 177 17.85 13.20 -8.89
CA PHE A 177 17.12 12.64 -7.75
C PHE A 177 16.91 13.64 -6.62
N TYR A 178 17.94 14.42 -6.28
CA TYR A 178 18.04 15.11 -4.98
C TYR A 178 18.07 16.65 -5.08
N HIS A 179 17.55 17.20 -6.17
CA HIS A 179 17.67 18.62 -6.51
C HIS A 179 16.87 19.57 -5.60
N ASP A 180 15.99 19.01 -4.75
CA ASP A 180 15.13 19.67 -3.78
C ASP A 180 15.56 19.42 -2.32
N LEU A 181 16.65 18.68 -2.09
CA LEU A 181 17.18 18.40 -0.75
C LEU A 181 17.97 19.57 -0.16
N SER A 182 18.02 19.63 1.17
CA SER A 182 19.01 20.45 1.89
C SER A 182 20.44 19.91 1.63
N PRO A 183 21.49 20.76 1.74
CA PRO A 183 22.88 20.32 1.53
C PRO A 183 23.29 19.14 2.43
N GLU A 184 22.79 19.08 3.65
CA GLU A 184 23.03 18.00 4.60
C GLU A 184 22.34 16.69 4.18
N ALA A 185 21.07 16.76 3.78
CA ALA A 185 20.32 15.60 3.30
C ALA A 185 20.91 15.06 1.99
N LEU A 186 21.21 15.96 1.04
CA LEU A 186 21.89 15.64 -0.22
C LEU A 186 23.19 14.88 -0.01
N LYS A 187 24.04 15.35 0.93
CA LYS A 187 25.30 14.69 1.26
C LYS A 187 25.08 13.29 1.85
N MET A 188 24.05 13.09 2.67
CA MET A 188 23.73 11.79 3.24
C MET A 188 23.17 10.82 2.19
N ALA A 189 22.27 11.28 1.31
CA ALA A 189 21.70 10.49 0.23
C ALA A 189 22.79 10.02 -0.76
N ILE A 190 23.62 10.95 -1.27
CA ILE A 190 24.73 10.61 -2.17
C ILE A 190 25.74 9.63 -1.54
N ALA A 191 26.00 9.76 -0.24
CA ALA A 191 26.94 8.88 0.46
C ALA A 191 26.43 7.43 0.65
N GLU A 192 25.12 7.21 0.55
CA GLU A 192 24.48 5.90 0.67
C GLU A 192 24.08 5.30 -0.68
N LEU A 193 23.99 6.13 -1.74
CA LEU A 193 23.75 5.70 -3.11
C LEU A 193 24.81 4.68 -3.57
N THR A 194 24.37 3.64 -4.27
CA THR A 194 25.24 2.52 -4.67
C THR A 194 25.16 2.24 -6.18
N GLY A 195 25.88 1.22 -6.66
CA GLY A 195 25.77 0.79 -8.05
C GLY A 195 24.42 0.17 -8.35
N PHE A 196 24.00 0.24 -9.61
CA PHE A 196 22.80 -0.43 -10.10
C PHE A 196 23.17 -1.43 -11.20
N SER A 197 22.55 -2.61 -11.22
CA SER A 197 22.81 -3.55 -12.31
C SER A 197 22.27 -3.04 -13.65
N VAL A 198 22.98 -3.33 -14.74
CA VAL A 198 22.49 -3.09 -16.11
C VAL A 198 21.45 -4.12 -16.57
N HIS A 199 21.34 -5.27 -15.88
CA HIS A 199 20.47 -6.39 -16.27
C HIS A 199 18.96 -6.04 -16.39
N PRO A 200 18.36 -5.18 -15.54
CA PRO A 200 16.96 -4.77 -15.72
C PRO A 200 16.66 -4.00 -17.01
N ALA A 201 17.66 -3.42 -17.68
CA ALA A 201 17.50 -2.80 -19.00
C ALA A 201 17.50 -3.83 -20.16
N THR A 202 17.79 -5.11 -19.88
CA THR A 202 17.80 -6.20 -20.87
C THR A 202 16.65 -7.19 -20.71
N VAL A 203 15.90 -7.15 -19.60
CA VAL A 203 14.81 -8.07 -19.30
C VAL A 203 13.45 -7.43 -19.54
N THR A 204 12.57 -8.15 -20.24
CA THR A 204 11.18 -7.74 -20.45
C THR A 204 10.26 -8.25 -19.33
N VAL A 205 9.32 -7.40 -18.92
CA VAL A 205 8.27 -7.72 -17.95
C VAL A 205 7.33 -8.79 -18.51
N GLN A 206 7.01 -9.80 -17.71
CA GLN A 206 6.21 -10.96 -18.11
C GLN A 206 4.78 -10.92 -17.54
N ASN A 207 4.60 -10.23 -16.42
CA ASN A 207 3.35 -10.15 -15.67
C ASN A 207 2.98 -8.70 -15.33
N GLU A 208 1.69 -8.47 -15.10
CA GLU A 208 1.11 -7.14 -14.87
C GLU A 208 0.25 -7.18 -13.59
N ALA A 209 0.91 -7.13 -12.42
CA ALA A 209 0.23 -7.28 -11.13
C ALA A 209 -0.90 -6.26 -10.91
N TRP A 210 -0.80 -5.07 -11.52
CA TRP A 210 -1.81 -4.01 -11.49
C TRP A 210 -3.16 -4.40 -12.10
N ARG A 211 -3.28 -5.52 -12.84
CA ARG A 211 -4.57 -6.02 -13.34
C ARG A 211 -5.48 -6.61 -12.25
N HIS A 212 -4.93 -6.98 -11.08
CA HIS A 212 -5.63 -7.81 -10.08
C HIS A 212 -5.43 -7.34 -8.62
N SER A 213 -5.02 -6.09 -8.42
CA SER A 213 -4.86 -5.42 -7.12
C SER A 213 -5.28 -3.96 -7.27
N LYS A 214 -5.68 -3.31 -6.17
CA LYS A 214 -5.96 -1.87 -6.19
C LYS A 214 -4.69 -1.10 -6.50
N VAL A 215 -4.80 -0.02 -7.27
CA VAL A 215 -3.65 0.76 -7.74
C VAL A 215 -3.75 2.18 -7.21
N ALA A 216 -2.72 2.61 -6.50
CA ALA A 216 -2.51 4.01 -6.15
C ALA A 216 -1.26 4.52 -6.86
N TYR A 217 -1.26 5.79 -7.25
CA TYR A 217 -0.09 6.44 -7.85
C TYR A 217 0.18 7.79 -7.17
N LEU A 218 1.35 7.92 -6.53
CA LEU A 218 1.91 9.20 -6.12
C LEU A 218 2.73 9.79 -7.26
N ARG A 219 2.24 10.91 -7.80
CA ARG A 219 2.92 11.72 -8.81
C ARG A 219 3.64 12.90 -8.15
N CYS A 220 4.92 13.10 -8.49
CA CYS A 220 5.67 14.29 -8.09
C CYS A 220 5.88 15.18 -9.31
N ASP A 221 5.34 16.40 -9.29
CA ASP A 221 5.31 17.27 -10.47
C ASP A 221 6.69 17.88 -10.81
N GLN A 222 7.64 17.84 -9.86
CA GLN A 222 9.02 18.30 -10.02
C GLN A 222 10.04 17.16 -10.27
N ASP A 223 9.59 15.93 -10.48
CA ASP A 223 10.48 14.78 -10.70
C ASP A 223 11.36 14.96 -11.97
N ARG A 224 12.68 14.77 -11.80
CA ARG A 224 13.72 14.90 -12.84
C ARG A 224 14.35 13.57 -13.29
N ALA A 225 13.87 12.45 -12.75
CA ALA A 225 14.25 11.10 -13.17
C ALA A 225 13.14 10.41 -13.99
N ILE A 226 11.88 10.61 -13.62
CA ILE A 226 10.70 10.20 -14.40
C ILE A 226 9.77 11.41 -14.48
N TYR A 227 9.81 12.16 -15.57
CA TYR A 227 9.07 13.44 -15.64
C TYR A 227 7.56 13.24 -15.44
N TRP A 228 6.87 14.19 -14.80
CA TRP A 228 5.45 14.05 -14.44
C TRP A 228 4.54 13.69 -15.63
N LYS A 229 4.86 14.16 -16.85
CA LYS A 229 4.13 13.79 -18.09
C LYS A 229 4.28 12.30 -18.44
N ALA A 230 5.44 11.71 -18.19
CA ALA A 230 5.68 10.30 -18.39
C ALA A 230 5.01 9.46 -17.31
N GLN A 231 5.03 9.93 -16.05
CA GLN A 231 4.22 9.35 -14.96
C GLN A 231 2.73 9.33 -15.36
N GLN A 232 2.20 10.48 -15.84
CA GLN A 232 0.82 10.59 -16.31
C GLN A 232 0.52 9.68 -17.50
N ALA A 233 1.40 9.62 -18.51
CA ALA A 233 1.21 8.74 -19.67
C ALA A 233 1.17 7.25 -19.28
N MET A 234 1.93 6.83 -18.26
CA MET A 234 1.86 5.48 -17.70
C MET A 234 0.56 5.21 -16.93
N ILE A 235 0.04 6.20 -16.18
CA ILE A 235 -1.28 6.13 -15.52
C ILE A 235 -2.39 6.03 -16.57
N ASP A 236 -2.45 6.97 -17.50
CA ASP A 236 -3.49 7.07 -18.55
C ASP A 236 -3.58 5.78 -19.38
N ARG A 237 -2.43 5.13 -19.61
CA ARG A 237 -2.36 3.83 -20.28
C ARG A 237 -3.11 2.73 -19.50
N ILE A 238 -2.84 2.55 -18.21
CA ILE A 238 -3.51 1.49 -17.44
C ILE A 238 -4.98 1.83 -17.16
N VAL A 239 -5.31 3.12 -17.00
CA VAL A 239 -6.71 3.60 -16.91
C VAL A 239 -7.49 3.27 -18.17
N LYS A 240 -6.88 3.45 -19.35
CA LYS A 240 -7.48 3.07 -20.65
C LYS A 240 -7.67 1.55 -20.80
N GLU A 241 -6.90 0.74 -20.06
CA GLU A 241 -7.09 -0.72 -19.96
C GLU A 241 -8.13 -1.13 -18.90
N GLY A 242 -8.81 -0.17 -18.26
CA GLY A 242 -9.90 -0.40 -17.32
C GLY A 242 -9.46 -0.54 -15.85
N VAL A 243 -8.24 -0.13 -15.51
CA VAL A 243 -7.75 -0.10 -14.12
C VAL A 243 -8.19 1.21 -13.46
N ASP A 244 -8.84 1.13 -12.31
CA ASP A 244 -9.07 2.30 -11.47
C ASP A 244 -7.79 2.65 -10.70
N VAL A 245 -7.43 3.94 -10.68
CA VAL A 245 -6.14 4.41 -10.15
C VAL A 245 -6.33 5.63 -9.26
N GLU A 246 -6.08 5.47 -7.96
CA GLU A 246 -6.05 6.60 -7.04
C GLU A 246 -4.79 7.44 -7.23
N VAL A 247 -4.91 8.56 -7.96
CA VAL A 247 -3.79 9.48 -8.18
C VAL A 247 -3.74 10.55 -7.09
N THR A 248 -2.62 10.63 -6.38
CA THR A 248 -2.26 11.79 -5.54
C THR A 248 -1.11 12.53 -6.20
N SER A 249 -1.21 13.85 -6.34
CA SER A 249 -0.15 14.70 -6.90
C SER A 249 0.45 15.61 -5.84
N GLN A 250 1.79 15.63 -5.73
CA GLN A 250 2.54 16.57 -4.91
C GLN A 250 3.27 17.58 -5.81
N GLY A 251 3.21 18.87 -5.44
CA GLY A 251 3.88 19.96 -6.15
C GLY A 251 5.38 20.08 -5.87
N VAL A 252 5.94 19.16 -5.08
CA VAL A 252 7.33 19.11 -4.61
C VAL A 252 7.98 17.77 -5.01
N GLY A 253 9.31 17.67 -4.89
CA GLY A 253 10.04 16.43 -5.09
C GLY A 253 9.86 15.45 -3.93
N PHE A 254 10.18 14.18 -4.17
CA PHE A 254 9.82 13.07 -3.28
C PHE A 254 10.39 13.19 -1.85
N GLU A 255 11.65 13.56 -1.70
CA GLU A 255 12.33 13.49 -0.40
C GLU A 255 12.14 14.72 0.48
N SER A 256 11.77 15.87 -0.10
CA SER A 256 11.52 17.11 0.65
C SER A 256 10.30 17.05 1.58
N ASP A 257 9.39 16.09 1.38
CA ASP A 257 8.14 16.02 2.12
C ASP A 257 7.65 14.58 2.38
N LEU A 258 8.56 13.71 2.85
CA LEU A 258 8.24 12.34 3.27
C LEU A 258 7.17 12.27 4.37
N GLU A 259 7.03 13.34 5.17
CA GLU A 259 5.99 13.49 6.20
C GLU A 259 4.62 13.72 5.56
N THR A 260 4.42 14.76 4.74
CA THR A 260 3.13 14.98 4.06
C THR A 260 2.83 13.85 3.08
N PHE A 261 3.83 13.17 2.51
CA PHE A 261 3.62 11.93 1.78
C PHE A 261 3.06 10.82 2.69
N ALA A 262 3.73 10.48 3.80
CA ALA A 262 3.26 9.45 4.71
C ALA A 262 1.85 9.76 5.23
N GLU A 263 1.57 11.01 5.59
CA GLU A 263 0.24 11.45 6.01
C GLU A 263 -0.79 11.33 4.89
N ASN A 264 -0.54 11.83 3.67
CA ASN A 264 -1.47 11.72 2.55
C ASN A 264 -1.70 10.26 2.12
N PHE A 265 -0.67 9.42 2.19
CA PHE A 265 -0.75 7.99 1.94
C PHE A 265 -1.64 7.29 2.97
N ILE A 266 -1.37 7.50 4.27
CA ILE A 266 -2.15 6.97 5.39
C ILE A 266 -3.61 7.45 5.30
N ASN A 267 -3.83 8.73 5.01
CA ASN A 267 -5.16 9.34 4.92
C ASN A 267 -5.92 8.93 3.64
N GLY A 268 -5.23 8.72 2.52
CA GLY A 268 -5.80 8.24 1.25
C GLY A 268 -6.33 6.82 1.41
N LEU A 269 -5.45 5.90 1.82
CA LEU A 269 -5.76 4.48 1.99
C LEU A 269 -6.84 4.21 3.05
N GLN A 270 -7.07 5.14 3.99
CA GLN A 270 -8.15 5.05 4.97
C GLN A 270 -9.51 5.56 4.44
N ARG A 271 -9.54 6.37 3.37
CA ARG A 271 -10.80 6.91 2.79
C ARG A 271 -11.64 5.85 2.08
N GLU A 272 -11.06 4.71 1.73
CA GLU A 272 -11.76 3.54 1.17
C GLU A 272 -12.54 2.70 2.21
N GLN A 273 -12.45 3.00 3.52
CA GLN A 273 -13.52 2.58 4.42
C GLN A 273 -14.81 3.26 3.95
N PRO A 274 -15.82 2.54 3.41
CA PRO A 274 -16.89 3.16 2.66
C PRO A 274 -17.55 4.25 3.51
N ARG A 275 -17.57 5.47 2.98
CA ARG A 275 -18.34 6.57 3.56
C ARG A 275 -19.80 6.16 3.44
N VAL A 276 -20.39 5.76 4.57
CA VAL A 276 -21.85 5.78 4.70
C VAL A 276 -22.26 7.21 4.37
N THR A 277 -22.96 7.40 3.25
CA THR A 277 -23.52 8.70 2.93
C THR A 277 -24.49 9.05 4.06
N PRO A 278 -24.35 10.21 4.75
CA PRO A 278 -25.19 10.56 5.89
C PRO A 278 -26.69 10.46 5.59
N PHE A 279 -27.05 10.66 4.32
CA PHE A 279 -28.40 10.60 3.78
C PHE A 279 -29.05 9.21 3.68
N ILE A 280 -28.37 8.10 4.04
CA ILE A 280 -29.02 6.77 4.07
C ILE A 280 -29.97 6.63 5.27
N PHE A 281 -29.74 7.39 6.35
CA PHE A 281 -30.57 7.33 7.56
C PHE A 281 -31.25 8.67 7.81
N LYS A 282 -32.57 8.66 8.06
CA LYS A 282 -33.25 9.82 8.63
C LYS A 282 -33.00 9.83 10.13
N GLU A 283 -32.33 10.87 10.62
CA GLU A 283 -32.04 11.10 12.04
C GLU A 283 -33.30 10.94 12.91
N ASP A 284 -34.42 11.53 12.47
CA ASP A 284 -35.72 11.48 13.17
C ASP A 284 -36.30 10.06 13.29
N GLU A 285 -36.10 9.20 12.28
CA GLU A 285 -36.51 7.79 12.33
C GLU A 285 -35.57 7.00 13.25
N LEU A 286 -34.26 7.25 13.23
CA LEU A 286 -33.34 6.60 14.16
C LEU A 286 -33.60 6.97 15.63
N VAL A 287 -33.82 8.25 15.95
CA VAL A 287 -34.19 8.66 17.32
C VAL A 287 -35.53 8.04 17.74
N ARG A 288 -36.52 8.00 16.83
CA ARG A 288 -37.82 7.37 17.08
C ARG A 288 -37.74 5.87 17.34
N HIS A 289 -36.84 5.14 16.67
CA HIS A 289 -36.76 3.68 16.73
C HIS A 289 -35.71 3.14 17.70
N ALA A 290 -34.58 3.84 17.89
CA ALA A 290 -33.46 3.41 18.73
C ALA A 290 -33.21 4.29 19.98
N GLY A 291 -33.89 5.45 20.09
CA GLY A 291 -33.71 6.40 21.19
C GLY A 291 -32.54 7.37 20.95
N GLU A 292 -32.15 8.09 22.00
CA GLU A 292 -31.01 9.03 21.96
C GLU A 292 -29.67 8.29 21.84
N PRO A 293 -28.73 8.77 21.02
CA PRO A 293 -27.44 8.11 20.81
C PRO A 293 -26.52 8.19 22.05
N ALA A 294 -25.80 7.09 22.31
CA ALA A 294 -25.06 6.86 23.56
C ALA A 294 -23.96 7.90 23.89
N ASN A 295 -23.47 8.64 22.89
CA ASN A 295 -22.38 9.62 23.04
C ASN A 295 -22.86 11.08 23.06
N SER A 296 -24.17 11.35 23.19
CA SER A 296 -24.78 12.70 23.20
C SER A 296 -24.56 13.56 21.94
N GLY A 297 -24.11 12.95 20.83
CA GLY A 297 -24.04 13.55 19.50
C GLY A 297 -25.24 13.17 18.63
N THR A 298 -25.04 13.10 17.32
CA THR A 298 -26.02 12.56 16.35
C THR A 298 -25.84 11.05 16.15
N TRP A 299 -26.85 10.36 15.60
CA TRP A 299 -26.70 8.99 15.10
C TRP A 299 -25.79 8.95 13.87
N SER A 300 -25.81 10.00 13.06
CA SER A 300 -24.87 10.22 11.96
C SER A 300 -23.40 10.22 12.42
N GLU A 301 -23.08 10.93 13.51
CA GLU A 301 -21.73 10.91 14.12
C GLU A 301 -21.43 9.58 14.81
N THR A 302 -22.41 9.01 15.51
CA THR A 302 -22.25 7.75 16.26
C THR A 302 -22.00 6.56 15.33
N SER A 303 -22.61 6.53 14.14
CA SER A 303 -22.36 5.51 13.10
C SER A 303 -21.04 5.73 12.34
N SER A 304 -20.58 6.99 12.23
CA SER A 304 -19.30 7.35 11.61
C SER A 304 -18.08 6.99 12.47
N ASN A 305 -18.24 6.83 13.79
CA ASN A 305 -17.17 6.45 14.70
C ASN A 305 -16.84 4.94 14.60
N ILE A 306 -15.58 4.61 14.32
CA ILE A 306 -15.08 3.25 14.09
C ILE A 306 -15.34 2.28 15.27
N VAL A 307 -15.37 2.80 16.50
CA VAL A 307 -15.55 1.99 17.73
C VAL A 307 -16.99 1.48 17.85
N THR A 308 -17.96 2.27 17.42
CA THR A 308 -19.41 1.96 17.46
C THR A 308 -19.92 1.35 16.15
N ARG A 309 -19.26 1.65 15.01
CA ARG A 309 -19.53 1.09 13.68
C ARG A 309 -19.62 -0.44 13.66
N GLY A 310 -18.72 -1.12 14.37
CA GLY A 310 -18.63 -2.59 14.41
C GLY A 310 -19.79 -3.31 15.09
N ALA A 311 -20.64 -2.61 15.85
CA ALA A 311 -21.89 -3.15 16.39
C ALA A 311 -23.07 -2.83 15.45
N ALA A 312 -23.13 -1.61 14.92
CA ALA A 312 -24.21 -1.16 14.05
C ALA A 312 -24.29 -1.93 12.71
N VAL A 313 -23.14 -2.22 12.09
CA VAL A 313 -23.10 -2.90 10.77
C VAL A 313 -23.51 -4.38 10.89
N ARG A 314 -23.13 -5.08 11.97
CA ARG A 314 -23.45 -6.52 12.15
C ARG A 314 -24.95 -6.79 12.21
N CYS A 315 -25.74 -5.90 12.81
CA CYS A 315 -27.20 -6.03 12.83
C CYS A 315 -27.86 -5.81 11.46
N PHE A 316 -27.18 -5.16 10.50
CA PHE A 316 -27.76 -4.81 9.19
C PHE A 316 -27.65 -5.95 8.17
N GLU A 317 -26.65 -6.83 8.33
CA GLU A 317 -26.34 -7.89 7.35
C GLU A 317 -27.02 -9.24 7.65
N GLU A 318 -27.38 -9.53 8.90
CA GLU A 318 -27.98 -10.83 9.27
C GLU A 318 -29.45 -10.96 8.82
N ASP A 319 -30.23 -9.87 8.84
CA ASP A 319 -31.68 -9.92 8.59
C ASP A 319 -32.06 -9.90 7.10
N THR A 320 -31.17 -9.40 6.22
CA THR A 320 -31.41 -9.38 4.76
C THR A 320 -31.36 -10.77 4.10
N LYS A 321 -31.11 -11.84 4.88
CA LYS A 321 -31.12 -13.24 4.42
C LYS A 321 -32.34 -14.05 4.91
N ALA A 322 -33.24 -13.45 5.68
CA ALA A 322 -34.44 -14.13 6.20
C ALA A 322 -35.71 -13.68 5.44
N ASP A 323 -36.13 -14.52 4.49
CA ASP A 323 -37.41 -14.51 3.75
C ASP A 323 -37.81 -13.27 2.91
N GLY A 324 -38.33 -13.56 1.71
CA GLY A 324 -38.85 -12.54 0.80
C GLY A 324 -40.25 -12.08 1.18
N GLY A 325 -40.36 -10.89 1.78
CA GLY A 325 -41.63 -10.20 2.04
C GLY A 325 -41.43 -8.70 2.29
N GLN A 326 -42.35 -7.86 1.83
CA GLN A 326 -42.35 -6.44 2.17
C GLN A 326 -42.88 -6.24 3.60
N SER A 327 -42.04 -5.80 4.54
CA SER A 327 -42.49 -4.98 5.69
C SER A 327 -41.31 -4.44 6.52
N ASP A 328 -41.34 -3.13 6.77
CA ASP A 328 -41.03 -2.43 8.02
C ASP A 328 -39.85 -2.90 8.90
N ILE A 329 -38.85 -2.01 9.00
CA ILE A 329 -37.68 -2.10 9.88
C ILE A 329 -38.11 -2.26 11.35
N LEU A 330 -37.86 -3.44 11.92
CA LEU A 330 -38.29 -3.79 13.27
C LEU A 330 -37.20 -4.57 14.01
N PHE A 331 -36.25 -3.85 14.62
CA PHE A 331 -35.22 -4.46 15.47
C PHE A 331 -35.38 -4.08 16.95
N CYS A 332 -35.62 -5.10 17.77
CA CYS A 332 -35.59 -4.99 19.22
C CYS A 332 -34.16 -5.00 19.77
N TRP A 333 -33.87 -4.09 20.69
CA TRP A 333 -32.74 -4.21 21.60
C TRP A 333 -33.11 -5.13 22.77
N GLN A 334 -32.41 -6.26 22.95
CA GLN A 334 -32.45 -6.98 24.22
C GLN A 334 -31.16 -7.73 24.57
N LEU A 335 -30.07 -6.99 24.83
CA LEU A 335 -28.95 -7.49 25.63
C LEU A 335 -28.47 -6.44 26.64
N ARG A 336 -29.06 -6.46 27.84
CA ARG A 336 -28.26 -6.37 29.08
C ARG A 336 -27.90 -7.81 29.48
N PRO A 337 -26.79 -8.01 30.19
CA PRO A 337 -26.94 -8.13 31.66
C PRO A 337 -26.29 -7.00 32.45
N SER A 338 -26.88 -6.75 33.62
CA SER A 338 -26.43 -5.97 34.79
C SER A 338 -25.08 -5.24 34.72
#